data_AF-A0A1Q4HZ16-F1
#
_entry.id   AF-A0A1Q4HZ16-F1
#
_cell.length_a   1.000
_cell.length_b   1.000
_cell.length_c   1.000
_cell.angle_alpha   90.00
_cell.angle_beta   90.00
_cell.angle_gamma   90.00
#
_symmetry.space_group_name_H-M   'P 1'
#
loop_
_entity.id
_entity.type
_entity.pdbx_description
1 polymer ?
#
loop_
_entity_poly.entity_id
_entity_poly.type
_entity_poly.pdbx_seq_one_letter_code
_entity_poly.pdbx_strand_id
1 'polypeptide(L)'
;MVRLAPSTKLNFAGRRSPAQPRAAVHSPTISDEDMAWSLVDAVEPCLTGDERTIVFVELGCGEGYLVIKRILTTLLSNPTALPVPILSKLTRWLNSYAGNPDEPQLRMMLAVIRLQLFETI
;
A
#
# COMPACT_ATOMS: atom_id res chain seq x y z
N MET A 1 -24.30 13.94 -69.76
CA MET A 1 -23.28 12.92 -70.12
C MET A 1 -22.35 12.72 -68.93
N VAL A 2 -22.50 11.60 -68.23
CA VAL A 2 -21.64 11.19 -67.11
C VAL A 2 -21.17 9.77 -67.41
N ARG A 3 -19.87 9.58 -67.63
CA ARG A 3 -19.14 8.35 -67.29
C ARG A 3 -17.64 8.53 -67.54
N LEU A 4 -16.83 8.32 -66.52
CA LEU A 4 -15.70 7.39 -66.52
C LEU A 4 -15.31 7.14 -65.05
N ALA A 5 -15.25 5.85 -64.72
CA ALA A 5 -14.89 5.33 -63.41
C ALA A 5 -13.38 4.96 -63.40
N PRO A 6 -12.90 3.98 -62.62
CA PRO A 6 -12.32 4.14 -61.28
C PRO A 6 -10.88 3.58 -61.21
N SER A 7 -10.19 3.76 -60.07
CA SER A 7 -9.06 2.97 -59.50
C SER A 7 -8.20 3.92 -58.66
N THR A 8 -7.69 3.57 -57.48
CA THR A 8 -6.90 2.37 -57.17
C THR A 8 -6.94 2.09 -55.67
N LYS A 9 -6.95 0.80 -55.33
CA LYS A 9 -6.87 0.24 -53.98
C LYS A 9 -5.52 0.48 -53.27
N LEU A 10 -5.60 0.44 -51.93
CA LEU A 10 -4.66 -0.13 -50.95
C LEU A 10 -3.29 0.55 -50.75
N ASN A 11 -3.00 0.93 -49.50
CA ASN A 11 -2.14 0.07 -48.67
C ASN A 11 -2.23 0.43 -47.17
N PHE A 12 -2.75 -0.54 -46.41
CA PHE A 12 -2.46 -0.74 -44.99
C PHE A 12 -1.02 -1.24 -44.87
N ALA A 13 -0.10 -0.40 -44.40
CA ALA A 13 1.12 -0.84 -43.72
C ALA A 13 1.86 0.36 -43.13
N GLY A 14 2.21 0.25 -41.85
CA GLY A 14 3.43 0.88 -41.35
C GLY A 14 3.21 2.04 -40.38
N ARG A 15 2.93 1.70 -39.12
CA ARG A 15 3.95 1.84 -38.08
C ARG A 15 3.58 0.94 -36.91
N ARG A 16 4.38 -0.12 -36.74
CA ARG A 16 4.55 -0.79 -35.45
C ARG A 16 4.79 0.31 -34.42
N SER A 17 3.88 0.44 -33.47
CA SER A 17 4.17 1.14 -32.23
C SER A 17 5.46 0.53 -31.64
N PRO A 18 6.39 1.37 -31.16
CA PRO A 18 7.61 0.88 -30.55
C PRO A 18 7.25 -0.02 -29.37
N ALA A 19 8.03 -1.10 -29.25
CA ALA A 19 7.92 -2.12 -28.22
C ALA A 19 7.57 -1.49 -26.87
N GLN A 20 6.38 -1.82 -26.38
CA GLN A 20 6.00 -1.57 -25.00
C GLN A 20 7.12 -2.15 -24.13
N PRO A 21 7.74 -1.36 -23.25
CA PRO A 21 8.69 -1.87 -22.28
C PRO A 21 8.01 -3.07 -21.63
N ARG A 22 8.71 -4.22 -21.63
CA ARG A 22 8.29 -5.42 -20.93
C ARG A 22 7.58 -5.00 -19.66
N ALA A 23 6.34 -5.44 -19.48
CA ALA A 23 5.63 -5.27 -18.23
C ALA A 23 6.55 -5.81 -17.13
N ALA A 24 7.33 -4.92 -16.53
CA ALA A 24 7.91 -5.15 -15.26
C ALA A 24 6.70 -5.47 -14.41
N VAL A 25 6.70 -6.65 -13.84
CA VAL A 25 5.84 -6.98 -12.72
C VAL A 25 6.29 -6.05 -11.61
N HIS A 26 5.89 -4.77 -11.70
CA HIS A 26 5.83 -3.89 -10.56
C HIS A 26 4.68 -4.49 -9.77
N SER A 27 5.00 -5.47 -8.92
CA SER A 27 4.16 -5.67 -7.75
C SER A 27 4.05 -4.28 -7.14
N PRO A 28 2.86 -3.65 -7.14
CA PRO A 28 2.74 -2.29 -6.66
C PRO A 28 3.26 -2.30 -5.23
N THR A 29 4.42 -1.68 -5.05
CA THR A 29 5.03 -1.47 -3.75
C THR A 29 4.03 -0.62 -3.00
N ILE A 30 3.51 -1.15 -1.90
CA ILE A 30 2.52 -0.44 -1.08
C ILE A 30 3.22 0.83 -0.60
N SER A 31 2.62 2.00 -0.82
CA SER A 31 3.16 3.25 -0.30
C SER A 31 2.93 3.35 1.21
N ASP A 32 3.72 4.19 1.88
CA ASP A 32 3.54 4.44 3.32
C ASP A 32 2.16 5.01 3.59
N GLU A 33 1.69 5.90 2.71
CA GLU A 33 0.36 6.49 2.80
C GLU A 33 -0.73 5.42 2.67
N ASP A 34 -0.67 4.55 1.65
CA ASP A 34 -1.64 3.46 1.47
C ASP A 34 -1.65 2.47 2.64
N MET A 35 -0.49 2.24 3.27
CA MET A 35 -0.39 1.38 4.43
C MET A 35 -0.92 2.07 5.69
N ALA A 36 -0.62 3.35 5.87
CA ALA A 36 -1.09 4.18 6.97
C ALA A 36 -2.62 4.28 6.96
N TRP A 37 -3.23 4.63 5.83
CA TRP A 37 -4.70 4.66 5.68
C TRP A 37 -5.35 3.33 6.05
N SER A 38 -4.81 2.21 5.55
CA SER A 38 -5.35 0.89 5.89
C SER A 38 -5.19 0.50 7.35
N LEU A 39 -4.14 0.97 8.03
CA LEU A 39 -4.01 0.76 9.47
C LEU A 39 -5.01 1.62 10.24
N VAL A 40 -5.17 2.89 9.87
CA VAL A 40 -6.14 3.80 10.49
C VAL A 40 -7.54 3.22 10.43
N ASP A 41 -7.99 2.78 9.25
CA ASP A 41 -9.32 2.17 9.09
C ASP A 41 -9.48 0.91 9.96
N ALA A 42 -8.40 0.14 10.15
CA ALA A 42 -8.44 -1.09 10.93
C ALA A 42 -8.48 -0.86 12.44
N VAL A 43 -7.85 0.22 12.93
CA VAL A 43 -7.77 0.54 14.36
C VAL A 43 -8.69 1.70 14.77
N GLU A 44 -9.41 2.31 13.83
CA GLU A 44 -10.29 3.45 14.06
C GLU A 44 -11.22 3.30 15.29
N PRO A 45 -11.86 2.13 15.51
CA PRO A 45 -12.74 1.94 16.67
C PRO A 45 -12.01 1.95 18.02
N CYS A 46 -10.68 1.83 17.99
CA CYS A 46 -9.82 1.59 19.15
C CYS A 46 -9.00 2.82 19.52
N LEU A 47 -8.93 3.82 18.63
CA LEU A 47 -8.26 5.09 18.86
C LEU A 47 -9.10 6.00 19.74
N THR A 48 -8.48 6.58 20.76
CA THR A 48 -9.06 7.69 21.54
C THR A 48 -9.13 8.97 20.70
N GLY A 49 -9.92 9.96 21.13
CA GLY A 49 -10.12 11.21 20.36
C GLY A 49 -8.82 11.97 20.09
N ASP A 50 -7.89 12.00 21.04
CA ASP A 50 -6.59 12.66 20.90
C ASP A 50 -5.66 11.89 19.95
N GLU A 51 -5.62 10.55 20.07
CA GLU A 51 -4.84 9.70 19.16
C GLU A 51 -5.32 9.82 17.72
N ARG A 52 -6.64 9.81 17.51
CA ARG A 52 -7.28 9.98 16.21
C ARG A 52 -6.92 11.33 15.60
N THR A 53 -6.97 12.41 16.40
CA THR A 53 -6.63 13.76 15.93
C THR A 53 -5.19 13.83 15.43
N ILE A 54 -4.23 13.30 16.20
CA ILE A 54 -2.83 13.33 15.81
C ILE A 54 -2.57 12.50 14.55
N VAL A 55 -3.16 11.31 14.47
CA VAL A 55 -3.05 10.41 13.30
C VAL A 55 -3.55 11.08 12.02
N PHE A 56 -4.70 11.78 12.07
CA PHE A 56 -5.21 12.48 10.90
C PHE A 56 -4.39 13.71 10.51
N VAL A 57 -3.79 14.41 11.49
CA VAL A 57 -2.86 15.52 11.21
C VAL A 57 -1.61 14.99 10.53
N GLU A 58 -0.98 13.94 11.06
CA GLU A 58 0.20 13.31 10.46
C GLU A 58 -0.09 12.79 9.05
N LEU A 59 -1.24 12.14 8.82
CA LEU A 59 -1.70 11.75 7.49
C LEU A 59 -1.85 12.95 6.54
N GLY A 60 -2.48 14.04 6.99
CA GLY A 60 -2.66 15.25 6.20
C GLY A 60 -1.35 15.96 5.83
N CYS A 61 -0.29 15.73 6.60
CA CYS A 61 1.06 16.21 6.31
C CYS A 61 1.88 15.26 5.41
N GLY A 62 1.35 14.08 5.08
CA GLY A 62 2.06 13.06 4.29
C GLY A 62 3.04 12.20 5.10
N GLU A 63 2.96 12.23 6.43
CA GLU A 63 3.86 11.51 7.34
C GLU A 63 3.41 10.05 7.59
N GLY A 64 3.14 9.31 6.50
CA GLY A 64 2.58 7.96 6.57
C GLY A 64 3.43 6.99 7.40
N TYR A 65 4.76 7.09 7.31
CA TYR A 65 5.67 6.28 8.13
C TYR A 65 5.49 6.52 9.64
N LEU A 66 5.36 7.79 10.07
CA LEU A 66 5.16 8.12 11.47
C LEU A 66 3.83 7.58 11.98
N VAL A 67 2.77 7.68 11.16
CA VAL A 67 1.45 7.13 11.46
C VAL A 67 1.52 5.61 11.65
N ILE A 68 2.19 4.89 10.74
CA ILE A 68 2.38 3.44 10.85
C ILE A 68 3.09 3.10 12.17
N LYS A 69 4.21 3.76 12.46
CA LYS A 69 5.00 3.50 13.68
C LYS A 69 4.20 3.79 14.95
N ARG A 70 3.42 4.87 14.96
CA ARG A 70 2.54 5.26 16.06
C ARG A 70 1.46 4.19 16.30
N ILE A 71 0.75 3.78 15.25
CA ILE A 71 -0.29 2.75 15.36
C ILE A 71 0.29 1.42 15.87
N LEU A 72 1.44 0.99 15.35
CA LEU A 72 2.10 -0.22 15.84
C LEU A 72 2.49 -0.11 17.32
N THR A 73 2.92 1.08 17.76
CA THR A 73 3.25 1.31 19.18
C THR A 73 2.01 1.26 20.07
N THR A 74 0.89 1.84 19.62
CA THR A 74 -0.40 1.75 20.31
C THR A 74 -0.84 0.30 20.43
N LEU A 75 -0.73 -0.49 19.37
CA LEU A 75 -1.11 -1.91 19.35
C LEU A 75 -0.27 -2.78 20.29
N LEU A 76 1.03 -2.47 20.44
CA LEU A 76 1.88 -3.16 21.41
C LEU A 76 1.46 -2.90 22.85
N SER A 77 0.98 -1.68 23.13
CA SER A 77 0.57 -1.24 24.47
C SER A 77 -0.85 -1.66 24.82
N ASN A 78 -1.73 -1.68 23.82
CA ASN A 78 -3.14 -2.05 23.94
C ASN A 78 -3.53 -3.01 22.79
N PRO A 79 -3.34 -4.33 22.98
CA PRO A 79 -3.60 -5.31 21.94
C PRO A 79 -5.05 -5.23 21.48
N THR A 80 -5.24 -4.93 20.20
CA THR A 80 -6.57 -4.93 19.60
C THR A 80 -6.60 -5.81 18.37
N ALA A 81 -7.70 -6.52 18.16
CA ALA A 81 -7.90 -7.44 17.04
C ALA A 81 -7.65 -6.75 15.70
N LEU A 82 -6.52 -7.06 15.06
CA LEU A 82 -6.23 -6.66 13.69
C LEU A 82 -6.71 -7.71 12.71
N PRO A 83 -7.42 -7.32 11.64
CA PRO A 83 -7.78 -8.26 10.59
C PRO A 83 -6.54 -8.88 9.93
N VAL A 84 -6.57 -10.20 9.71
CA VAL A 84 -5.51 -10.95 9.00
C VAL A 84 -5.11 -10.33 7.65
N PRO A 85 -6.04 -9.77 6.84
CA PRO A 85 -5.67 -9.07 5.61
C PRO A 85 -4.74 -7.87 5.82
N ILE A 86 -4.92 -7.14 6.92
CA ILE A 86 -4.10 -5.97 7.27
C ILE A 86 -2.69 -6.41 7.69
N LEU A 87 -2.57 -7.46 8.51
CA LEU A 87 -1.28 -8.06 8.87
C LEU A 87 -0.51 -8.56 7.64
N SER A 88 -1.23 -9.13 6.67
CA SER A 88 -0.66 -9.59 5.40
C SER A 88 -0.18 -8.42 4.53
N LYS A 89 -0.98 -7.35 4.44
CA LYS A 89 -0.62 -6.11 3.73
C LYS A 89 0.60 -5.45 4.37
N LEU A 90 0.64 -5.34 5.69
CA LEU A 90 1.77 -4.78 6.44
C LEU A 90 3.05 -5.58 6.26
N THR A 91 2.97 -6.91 6.21
CA THR A 91 4.13 -7.77 5.93
C THR A 91 4.69 -7.50 4.53
N ARG A 92 3.80 -7.34 3.54
CA ARG A 92 4.21 -7.03 2.17
C ARG A 92 4.86 -5.64 2.08
N TRP A 93 4.30 -4.65 2.77
CA TRP A 93 4.89 -3.31 2.89
C TRP A 93 6.28 -3.35 3.56
N LEU A 94 6.45 -4.14 4.63
CA LEU A 94 7.76 -4.31 5.27
C LEU A 94 8.80 -4.98 4.36
N ASN A 95 8.36 -5.86 3.46
CA ASN A 95 9.29 -6.46 2.50
C ASN A 95 9.82 -5.44 1.48
N SER A 96 9.10 -4.35 1.19
CA SER A 96 9.66 -3.22 0.40
C SER A 96 10.62 -2.34 1.19
N TYR A 97 10.63 -2.45 2.52
CA TYR A 97 11.59 -1.77 3.41
C TYR A 97 12.90 -2.55 3.62
N ALA A 98 13.12 -3.64 2.88
CA ALA A 98 14.32 -4.47 3.01
C ALA A 98 15.62 -3.64 2.89
N GLY A 99 16.44 -3.67 3.94
CA GLY A 99 17.70 -2.93 4.02
C GLY A 99 17.58 -1.51 4.57
N ASN A 100 16.38 -1.05 4.94
CA ASN A 100 16.19 0.17 5.71
C ASN A 100 16.58 -0.08 7.18
N PRO A 101 17.31 0.84 7.86
CA PRO A 101 17.71 0.67 9.26
C PRO A 101 16.54 0.49 10.24
N ASP A 102 15.35 0.98 9.91
CA ASP A 102 14.15 0.84 10.74
C ASP A 102 13.38 -0.46 10.50
N GLU A 103 13.69 -1.19 9.42
CA GLU A 103 13.04 -2.46 9.07
C GLU A 103 13.10 -3.48 10.23
N PRO A 104 14.24 -3.73 10.89
CA PRO A 104 14.31 -4.72 11.96
C PRO A 104 13.39 -4.37 13.14
N GLN A 105 13.32 -3.09 13.49
CA GLN A 105 12.44 -2.61 14.57
C GLN A 105 10.98 -2.88 14.20
N LEU A 106 10.53 -2.47 13.01
CA LEU A 106 9.15 -2.65 12.60
C LEU A 106 8.75 -4.12 12.45
N ARG A 107 9.65 -4.98 11.96
CA ARG A 107 9.44 -6.43 11.91
C ARG A 107 9.29 -7.02 13.31
N MET A 108 10.08 -6.55 14.27
CA MET A 108 9.96 -6.99 15.67
C MET A 108 8.62 -6.58 16.27
N MET A 109 8.19 -5.33 16.07
CA MET A 109 6.88 -4.85 16.53
C MET A 109 5.75 -5.71 15.96
N LEU A 110 5.77 -5.99 14.65
CA LEU A 110 4.78 -6.85 14.01
C LEU A 110 4.79 -8.29 14.56
N ALA A 111 5.96 -8.86 14.85
CA ALA A 111 6.06 -10.19 15.43
C ALA A 111 5.43 -10.25 16.83
N VAL A 112 5.67 -9.24 17.67
CA VAL A 112 5.06 -9.16 19.01
C VAL A 112 3.55 -8.97 18.92
N ILE A 113 3.06 -8.08 18.05
CA ILE A 113 1.61 -7.89 17.83
C ILE A 113 0.95 -9.21 17.43
N ARG A 114 1.58 -9.98 16.53
CA ARG A 114 1.06 -11.31 16.16
C ARG A 114 0.95 -12.23 17.36
N LEU A 115 1.97 -12.29 18.21
CA LEU A 115 1.96 -13.13 19.41
C LEU A 115 0.84 -12.72 20.37
N GLN A 116 0.66 -11.42 20.63
CA GLN A 116 -0.41 -10.90 21.50
C GLN A 116 -1.81 -11.27 20.97
N LEU A 117 -1.99 -11.24 19.64
CA LEU A 117 -3.25 -11.61 19.01
C LEU A 117 -3.57 -13.11 19.11
N PHE A 118 -2.57 -13.98 19.20
CA PHE A 118 -2.78 -15.42 19.42
C PHE A 118 -3.18 -15.75 20.86
N GLU A 119 -2.83 -14.91 21.84
CA GLU A 119 -3.21 -15.12 23.25
C GLU A 119 -4.64 -14.66 23.57
N THR A 120 -5.27 -13.91 22.67
CA THR A 120 -6.62 -13.34 22.87
C THR A 120 -7.73 -14.22 22.28
N ILE A 121 -7.41 -15.46 21.86
CA ILE A 121 -8.35 -16.46 21.29
C ILE A 121 -8.47 -17.64 22.25
#